data_AF-A0A959KRB2-F1
#
_entry.id   AF-A0A959KRB2-F1
#
_cell.length_a   1.000
_cell.length_b   1.000
_cell.length_c   1.000
_cell.angle_alpha   90.00
_cell.angle_beta   90.00
_cell.angle_gamma   90.00
#
_symmetry.space_group_name_H-M   'P 1'
#
loop_
_entity.id
_entity.type
_entity.pdbx_description
1 polymer ?
#
loop_
_entity_poly.entity_id
_entity_poly.type
_entity_poly.pdbx_seq_one_letter_code
_entity_poly.pdbx_strand_id
1 'polypeptide(L)' 'LDPGIVNVNGGAIALGHPLGCTGAKLSTQLFSEMRLRKQKYGMVTACVGGGQGIAGVYELLN' A
#
# COMPACT_ATOMS: atom_id res chain seq x y z
N LEU A 1 -12.82 7.35 1.61
CA LEU A 1 -11.39 7.71 1.55
C LEU A 1 -11.20 8.68 0.41
N ASP A 2 -10.31 9.66 0.55
CA ASP A 2 -9.96 10.60 -0.52
C ASP A 2 -9.18 9.88 -1.63
N PRO A 3 -9.64 9.89 -2.90
CA PRO A 3 -8.91 9.28 -4.02
C PRO A 3 -7.51 9.86 -4.24
N GLY A 4 -7.25 11.12 -3.84
CA GLY A 4 -5.96 11.79 -4.00
C GLY A 4 -4.82 11.20 -3.17
N ILE A 5 -5.14 10.30 -2.22
CA ILE A 5 -4.19 9.61 -1.34
C ILE A 5 -4.26 8.07 -1.43
N VAL A 6 -5.20 7.52 -2.19
CA VAL A 6 -5.40 6.06 -2.31
C VAL A 6 -4.85 5.56 -3.63
N ASN A 7 -3.89 4.63 -3.58
CA ASN A 7 -3.33 3.97 -4.77
C ASN A 7 -2.92 4.93 -5.90
N VAL A 8 -2.32 6.07 -5.55
CA VAL A 8 -1.95 7.16 -6.47
C VAL A 8 -0.99 6.74 -7.59
N ASN A 9 -0.24 5.66 -7.37
CA ASN A 9 0.69 5.07 -8.34
C ASN A 9 0.15 3.79 -8.99
N GLY A 10 -1.18 3.59 -8.95
CA GLY A 10 -1.85 2.40 -9.47
C GLY A 10 -1.84 1.21 -8.51
N GLY A 11 -2.80 0.29 -8.72
CA GLY A 11 -3.02 -0.89 -7.87
C GLY A 11 -2.88 -2.21 -8.62
N ALA A 12 -3.33 -3.30 -7.98
CA ALA A 12 -3.18 -4.66 -8.51
C ALA A 12 -3.92 -4.93 -9.82
N ILE A 13 -4.96 -4.14 -10.15
CA ILE A 13 -5.67 -4.21 -11.44
C ILE A 13 -4.71 -3.89 -12.60
N ALA A 14 -3.91 -2.82 -12.46
CA ALA A 14 -2.99 -2.37 -13.51
C ALA A 14 -1.62 -3.05 -13.42
N LEU A 15 -1.17 -3.39 -12.21
CA LEU A 15 0.20 -3.84 -11.94
C LEU A 15 0.31 -5.35 -11.64
N GLY A 16 -0.81 -6.07 -11.66
CA GLY A 16 -0.89 -7.49 -11.33
C GLY A 16 -1.01 -7.79 -9.83
N HIS A 17 -1.48 -9.00 -9.53
CA HIS A 17 -1.70 -9.50 -8.18
C HIS A 17 -1.01 -10.86 -7.93
N PRO A 18 0.33 -10.89 -7.78
CA PRO A 18 1.01 -12.09 -7.30
C PRO A 18 0.68 -12.28 -5.81
N LEU A 19 -0.13 -13.31 -5.48
CA LEU A 19 -0.78 -13.47 -4.16
C LEU A 19 0.16 -13.24 -2.97
N GLY A 20 1.29 -13.97 -2.91
CA GLY A 20 2.23 -13.87 -1.78
C GLY A 20 3.13 -12.62 -1.79
N CYS A 21 3.24 -11.91 -2.92
CA CYS A 21 4.15 -10.77 -3.09
C CYS A 21 3.44 -9.43 -2.94
N THR A 22 2.12 -9.36 -3.19
CA THR A 22 1.38 -8.10 -3.30
C THR A 22 1.51 -7.21 -2.06
N GLY A 23 1.46 -7.79 -0.85
CA GLY A 23 1.65 -7.01 0.39
C GLY A 23 2.99 -6.28 0.43
N ALA A 24 4.10 -7.00 0.19
CA ALA A 24 5.43 -6.41 0.15
C ALA A 24 5.60 -5.39 -0.98
N LYS A 25 5.04 -5.68 -2.16
CA LYS A 25 5.04 -4.77 -3.31
C LYS A 25 4.32 -3.46 -2.98
N LEU A 26 3.13 -3.53 -2.38
CA LEU A 26 2.34 -2.34 -2.01
C LEU A 26 3.05 -1.52 -0.92
N SER A 27 3.64 -2.17 0.10
CA SER A 27 4.41 -1.48 1.13
C SER A 27 5.64 -0.77 0.56
N THR A 28 6.37 -1.43 -0.35
CA THR A 28 7.53 -0.83 -1.02
C THR A 28 7.13 0.40 -1.85
N GLN A 29 6.03 0.30 -2.59
CA GLN A 29 5.50 1.41 -3.38
C GLN A 29 5.02 2.56 -2.48
N LEU A 30 4.37 2.26 -1.36
CA LEU A 30 3.96 3.23 -0.36
C LEU A 30 5.17 3.98 0.20
N PHE A 31 6.24 3.30 0.61
CA PHE A 31 7.44 3.95 1.15
C PHE A 31 8.11 4.88 0.15
N SER A 32 8.17 4.47 -1.12
CA SER A 32 8.67 5.33 -2.19
C SER A 32 7.82 6.60 -2.30
N GLU A 33 6.49 6.47 -2.30
CA GLU A 33 5.59 7.61 -2.43
C GLU A 33 5.60 8.52 -1.19
N MET A 34 5.69 7.94 0.01
CA MET A 34 5.79 8.70 1.25
C MET A 34 7.04 9.57 1.26
N ARG A 35 8.19 9.06 0.78
CA ARG A 35 9.42 9.84 0.62
C ARG A 35 9.23 10.98 -0.38
N LEU A 36 8.64 10.72 -1.54
CA LEU A 36 8.41 11.73 -2.58
C LEU A 36 7.45 12.83 -2.12
N ARG A 37 6.36 12.47 -1.43
CA ARG A 37 5.33 13.40 -0.93
C ARG A 37 5.61 13.96 0.47
N LYS A 38 6.77 13.64 1.07
CA LYS A 38 7.15 14.01 2.45
C LYS A 38 6.06 13.66 3.47
N GLN A 39 5.46 12.47 3.34
CA GLN A 39 4.43 11.98 4.24
C GLN A 39 5.04 11.20 5.40
N LYS A 40 4.57 11.48 6.62
CA LYS A 40 5.03 10.79 7.83
C LYS A 40 4.39 9.41 7.99
N TYR A 41 3.09 9.30 7.68
CA TYR A 41 2.30 8.09 7.91
C TYR A 41 1.73 7.54 6.61
N GLY A 42 1.65 6.22 6.53
CA GLY A 42 1.02 5.50 5.42
C GLY A 42 0.46 4.17 5.88
N MET A 43 -0.49 3.64 5.11
CA MET A 43 -1.16 2.38 5.41
C MET A 43 -1.24 1.51 4.17
N VAL A 44 -0.99 0.22 4.34
CA VAL A 44 -1.33 -0.82 3.35
C VAL A 44 -2.40 -1.71 3.97
N THR A 45 -3.40 -2.05 3.18
CA THR A 45 -4.45 -3.00 3.56
C THR A 45 -4.76 -3.93 2.38
N ALA A 46 -5.13 -5.17 2.69
CA ALA A 46 -5.53 -6.15 1.70
C ALA A 46 -6.61 -7.07 2.24
N CYS A 47 -7.56 -7.46 1.38
CA CYS A 47 -8.43 -8.59 1.63
C CYS A 47 -7.65 -9.90 1.43
N VAL A 48 -8.07 -10.94 2.14
CA VAL A 48 -7.48 -12.28 2.08
C VAL A 48 -8.60 -13.30 1.88
N GLY A 49 -8.31 -14.36 1.11
CA GLY A 49 -9.26 -15.45 0.87
C GLY A 49 -9.78 -16.05 2.17
N GLY A 50 -11.04 -16.50 2.20
CA GLY A 50 -11.67 -17.01 3.41
C GLY A 50 -12.27 -15.93 4.33
N GLY A 51 -12.42 -14.69 3.84
CA GLY A 51 -13.11 -13.61 4.57
C GLY A 51 -12.23 -12.85 5.55
N GLN A 52 -10.91 -12.93 5.39
CA GLN A 52 -9.93 -12.27 6.25
C GLN A 52 -9.49 -10.92 5.67
N GLY A 53 -8.84 -10.10 6.50
CA GLY A 53 -8.20 -8.85 6.10
C GLY A 53 -6.96 -8.57 6.93
N ILE A 54 -6.00 -7.89 6.33
CA ILE A 54 -4.77 -7.45 6.98
C ILE A 54 -4.56 -5.96 6.77
N ALA A 55 -3.98 -5.30 7.77
CA ALA A 55 -3.62 -3.89 7.72
C ALA A 55 -2.25 -3.67 8.37
N GLY A 56 -1.38 -2.92 7.69
CA GLY A 56 -0.12 -2.44 8.20
C GLY A 56 -0.08 -0.92 8.16
N VAL A 57 0.22 -0.29 9.29
CA VAL A 57 0.45 1.15 9.40
C VAL A 57 1.94 1.38 9.58
N TYR A 58 2.49 2.30 8.82
CA TYR A 58 3.91 2.61 8.82
C TYR A 58 4.15 4.09 9.14
N GLU A 59 5.17 4.34 9.96
CA GLU A 59 5.76 5.66 10.17
C GLU A 59 7.10 5.69 9.45
N LEU A 60 7.30 6.66 8.56
CA LEU A 60 8.60 6.88 7.93
C LEU A 60 9.50 7.62 8.93
N LEU A 61 10.53 6.94 9.40
CA LEU A 61 11.56 7.53 10.26
C LEU A 61 12.51 8.37 9.41
N ASN A 62 12.95 9.50 9.99
CA ASN A 62 13.82 10.50 9.35
C ASN A 62 15.13 9.89 8.83
#